data_AF-A0A5M8P3Q7-F1
#
_entry.id   AF-A0A5M8P3Q7-F1
#
_cell.length_a   1.000
_cell.length_b   1.000
_cell.length_c   1.000
_cell.angle_alpha   90.00
_cell.angle_beta   90.00
_cell.angle_gamma   90.00
#
_symmetry.space_group_name_H-M   'P 1'
#
loop_
_entity.id
_entity.type
_entity.pdbx_description
1 polymer ?
#
loop_
_entity_poly.entity_id
_entity_poly.type
_entity_poly.pdbx_seq_one_letter_code
_entity_poly.pdbx_strand_id
1 'polypeptide(L)'
;MTVAKNETNAVSVQSVNYVYQGNPINFRINGKVMICANNMAKPFGYSKEPKHWLKNQTTNEFLSELCKVRFLTLADLVVVRKGGVNPGTWFHEDVALEFARWLSPAFAIWCNDRIKEILLQRMGAGAAPQVLEAQRSIDCPPDSKEVAKWKSCFNDAMDVVKSMNESNNKMLQTMAYHQSTLTNFVHNYVYPDNRMTRVPEQAFNLIMSLGEIIKQQQQTFDFIMKGGKE
;
A
#
# COMPACT_ATOMS: atom_id res chain seq x y z
N MET A 1 15.65 -26.80 31.97
CA MET A 1 15.30 -26.24 30.65
C MET A 1 13.79 -26.08 30.60
N THR A 2 13.29 -24.89 30.91
CA THR A 2 11.85 -24.60 30.85
C THR A 2 11.57 -23.99 29.49
N VAL A 3 10.86 -24.72 28.65
CA VAL A 3 10.46 -24.27 27.31
C VAL A 3 9.43 -23.16 27.46
N ALA A 4 9.78 -21.96 26.98
CA ALA A 4 8.87 -20.83 26.88
C ALA A 4 7.70 -21.19 25.96
N LYS A 5 6.48 -21.11 26.47
CA LYS A 5 5.27 -21.15 25.65
C LYS A 5 5.21 -19.83 24.88
N ASN A 6 5.37 -19.89 23.56
CA ASN A 6 5.12 -18.76 22.68
C ASN A 6 3.66 -18.33 22.83
N GLU A 7 3.44 -17.18 23.46
CA GLU A 7 2.17 -16.48 23.46
C GLU A 7 1.95 -15.91 22.05
N THR A 8 1.17 -16.62 21.25
CA THR A 8 0.57 -16.06 20.04
C THR A 8 -0.38 -14.94 20.45
N ASN A 9 0.04 -13.68 20.25
CA ASN A 9 -0.79 -12.49 20.36
C ASN A 9 -2.16 -12.76 19.68
N ALA A 10 -3.20 -12.94 20.49
CA ALA A 10 -4.56 -13.15 20.02
C ALA A 10 -5.05 -11.81 19.44
N VAL A 11 -4.95 -11.65 18.12
CA VAL A 11 -5.61 -10.54 17.43
C VAL A 11 -7.11 -10.67 17.71
N SER A 12 -7.68 -9.70 18.41
CA SER A 12 -9.09 -9.69 18.78
C SER A 12 -9.94 -9.69 17.51
N VAL A 13 -10.64 -10.79 17.25
CA VAL A 13 -11.59 -10.88 16.15
C VAL A 13 -12.79 -10.01 16.48
N GLN A 14 -12.95 -8.89 15.78
CA GLN A 14 -14.13 -8.05 15.89
C GLN A 14 -15.13 -8.43 14.79
N SER A 15 -16.42 -8.48 15.14
CA SER A 15 -17.52 -8.67 14.19
C SER A 15 -18.42 -7.45 14.19
N VAL A 16 -18.76 -6.95 13.00
CA VAL A 16 -19.61 -5.78 12.79
C VAL A 16 -20.72 -6.17 11.82
N ASN A 17 -21.95 -5.75 12.11
CA ASN A 17 -23.11 -6.06 11.27
C ASN A 17 -23.72 -4.77 10.75
N TYR A 18 -23.86 -4.68 9.43
CA TYR A 18 -24.60 -3.61 8.76
C TYR A 18 -25.88 -4.17 8.14
N VAL A 19 -26.92 -3.35 8.00
CA VAL A 19 -28.20 -3.78 7.41
C VAL A 19 -28.37 -3.18 6.02
N TYR A 20 -28.62 -4.03 5.04
CA TYR A 20 -28.98 -3.62 3.68
C TYR A 20 -30.34 -4.20 3.31
N GLN A 21 -31.33 -3.34 3.02
CA GLN A 21 -32.70 -3.75 2.67
C GLN A 21 -33.28 -4.78 3.66
N GLY A 22 -33.12 -4.54 4.96
CA GLY A 22 -33.58 -5.44 6.02
C GLY A 22 -32.75 -6.71 6.23
N ASN A 23 -31.71 -6.94 5.43
CA ASN A 23 -30.84 -8.11 5.55
C ASN A 23 -29.52 -7.74 6.27
N PRO A 24 -29.14 -8.45 7.35
CA PRO A 24 -27.87 -8.22 8.01
C PRO A 24 -26.71 -8.77 7.17
N ILE A 25 -25.69 -7.94 6.98
CA ILE A 25 -24.43 -8.24 6.30
C ILE A 25 -23.32 -8.24 7.34
N ASN A 26 -22.71 -9.40 7.54
CA ASN A 26 -21.72 -9.60 8.59
C ASN A 26 -20.31 -9.35 8.07
N PHE A 27 -19.58 -8.51 8.78
CA PHE A 27 -18.17 -8.18 8.58
C PHE A 27 -17.36 -8.78 9.73
N ARG A 28 -16.17 -9.28 9.40
CA ARG A 28 -15.21 -9.80 10.36
C ARG A 28 -13.86 -9.12 10.16
N ILE A 29 -13.32 -8.61 11.24
CA ILE A 29 -12.08 -7.85 11.27
C ILE A 29 -11.09 -8.65 12.11
N ASN A 30 -10.03 -9.15 11.49
CA ASN A 30 -8.97 -9.88 12.16
C ASN A 30 -7.65 -9.68 11.40
N GLY A 31 -7.02 -8.50 11.56
CA GLY A 31 -5.91 -8.05 10.72
C GLY A 31 -6.36 -7.63 9.30
N LYS A 32 -7.23 -8.42 8.67
CA LYS A 32 -7.91 -8.16 7.39
C LYS A 32 -9.44 -8.04 7.57
N VAL A 33 -10.09 -7.36 6.64
CA VAL A 33 -11.56 -7.26 6.58
C VAL A 33 -12.10 -8.38 5.70
N MET A 34 -13.04 -9.15 6.25
CA MET A 34 -13.74 -10.25 5.57
C MET A 34 -15.25 -10.03 5.65
N ILE A 35 -15.97 -10.33 4.57
CA ILE A 35 -17.42 -10.14 4.49
C ILE A 35 -18.09 -11.46 4.14
N CYS A 36 -19.21 -11.77 4.81
CA CYS A 36 -19.97 -12.99 4.54
C CYS A 36 -20.73 -12.88 3.21
N ALA A 37 -20.23 -13.57 2.18
CA ALA A 37 -20.79 -13.56 0.84
C ALA A 37 -22.22 -14.14 0.79
N ASN A 38 -22.52 -15.12 1.65
CA ASN A 38 -23.88 -15.64 1.77
C ASN A 38 -24.86 -14.58 2.27
N ASN A 39 -24.44 -13.71 3.21
CA ASN A 39 -25.29 -12.61 3.67
C ASN A 39 -25.48 -11.55 2.58
N MET A 40 -24.41 -11.23 1.85
CA MET A 40 -24.47 -10.30 0.70
C MET A 40 -25.45 -10.74 -0.38
N ALA A 41 -25.57 -12.05 -0.63
CA ALA A 41 -26.44 -12.58 -1.68
C ALA A 41 -27.93 -12.63 -1.31
N LYS A 42 -28.28 -12.67 -0.01
CA LYS A 42 -29.67 -12.86 0.46
C LYS A 42 -30.70 -11.90 -0.18
N PRO A 43 -30.43 -10.58 -0.32
CA PRO A 43 -31.38 -9.65 -0.92
C PRO A 43 -31.65 -9.90 -2.41
N PHE A 44 -30.77 -10.64 -3.11
CA PHE A 44 -30.78 -10.77 -4.57
C PHE A 44 -31.26 -12.14 -5.07
N GLY A 45 -31.66 -13.03 -4.16
CA GLY A 45 -32.22 -14.35 -4.48
C GLY A 45 -31.19 -15.44 -4.80
N TYR A 46 -31.71 -16.64 -5.07
CA TYR A 46 -30.91 -17.87 -5.18
C TYR A 46 -29.89 -17.87 -6.35
N SER A 47 -30.25 -17.27 -7.49
CA SER A 47 -29.37 -17.18 -8.66
C SER A 47 -28.12 -16.33 -8.42
N LYS A 48 -28.12 -15.53 -7.34
CA LYS A 48 -27.05 -14.62 -6.96
C LYS A 48 -26.19 -15.14 -5.80
N GLU A 49 -26.29 -16.43 -5.48
CA GLU A 49 -25.43 -17.03 -4.47
C GLU A 49 -23.94 -17.07 -4.87
N PRO A 50 -23.01 -17.01 -3.91
CA PRO A 50 -21.56 -16.99 -4.17
C PRO A 50 -21.07 -18.17 -5.02
N LYS A 51 -21.71 -19.35 -4.86
CA LYS A 51 -21.36 -20.57 -5.61
C LYS A 51 -21.58 -20.43 -7.11
N HIS A 52 -22.52 -19.58 -7.54
CA HIS A 52 -22.77 -19.33 -8.96
C HIS A 52 -21.74 -18.35 -9.51
N TRP A 53 -21.47 -17.27 -8.78
CA TRP A 53 -20.46 -16.30 -9.17
C TRP A 53 -19.05 -16.91 -9.25
N LEU A 54 -18.65 -17.74 -8.29
CA LEU A 54 -17.34 -18.41 -8.28
C LEU A 54 -17.15 -19.40 -9.44
N LYS A 55 -18.21 -19.80 -10.14
CA LYS A 55 -18.13 -20.66 -11.33
C LYS A 55 -17.90 -19.87 -12.62
N ASN A 56 -18.09 -18.55 -12.61
CA ASN A 56 -17.91 -17.74 -13.80
C ASN A 56 -16.43 -17.70 -14.20
N GLN A 57 -16.15 -17.81 -15.49
CA GLN A 57 -14.78 -17.73 -16.01
C GLN A 57 -14.12 -16.40 -15.66
N THR A 58 -14.82 -15.28 -15.88
CA THR A 58 -14.33 -13.93 -15.57
C THR A 58 -13.97 -13.76 -14.09
N THR A 59 -14.75 -14.36 -13.18
CA THR A 59 -14.46 -14.37 -11.74
C THR A 59 -13.18 -15.14 -11.43
N ASN A 60 -12.96 -16.29 -12.07
CA ASN A 60 -11.74 -17.07 -11.87
C ASN A 60 -10.50 -16.34 -12.40
N GLU A 61 -10.61 -15.67 -13.55
CA GLU A 61 -9.54 -14.81 -14.10
C GLU A 61 -9.23 -13.66 -13.15
N PHE A 62 -10.26 -12.96 -12.65
CA PHE A 62 -10.10 -11.89 -11.66
C PHE A 62 -9.41 -12.37 -10.38
N LEU A 63 -9.86 -13.49 -9.80
CA LEU A 63 -9.28 -14.05 -8.58
C LEU A 63 -7.82 -14.48 -8.77
N SER A 64 -7.51 -15.10 -9.92
CA SER A 64 -6.15 -15.49 -10.29
C SER A 64 -5.23 -14.28 -10.36
N GLU A 65 -5.67 -13.19 -10.99
CA GLU A 65 -4.87 -11.98 -11.10
C GLU A 65 -4.73 -11.25 -9.76
N LEU A 66 -5.81 -11.21 -8.97
CA LEU A 66 -5.77 -10.62 -7.63
C LEU A 66 -4.78 -11.36 -6.70
N CYS A 67 -4.71 -12.69 -6.78
CA CYS A 67 -3.72 -13.48 -6.04
C CYS A 67 -2.29 -13.04 -6.39
N LYS A 68 -1.98 -12.85 -7.67
CA LYS A 68 -0.65 -12.42 -8.13
C LYS A 68 -0.31 -11.01 -7.66
N VAL A 69 -1.22 -10.06 -7.86
CA VAL A 69 -0.99 -8.64 -7.56
C VAL A 69 -0.84 -8.39 -6.05
N ARG A 70 -1.57 -9.14 -5.22
CA ARG A 70 -1.54 -9.00 -3.76
C ARG A 70 -0.58 -9.96 -3.05
N PHE A 71 0.05 -10.87 -3.78
CA PHE A 71 0.85 -11.96 -3.23
C PHE A 71 0.09 -12.78 -2.17
N LEU A 72 -1.19 -13.06 -2.45
CA LEU A 72 -2.10 -13.81 -1.59
C LEU A 72 -2.51 -15.12 -2.26
N THR A 73 -2.85 -16.12 -1.45
CA THR A 73 -3.43 -17.36 -1.97
C THR A 73 -4.94 -17.25 -2.13
N LEU A 74 -5.55 -18.13 -2.94
CA LEU A 74 -7.01 -18.18 -3.06
C LEU A 74 -7.68 -18.47 -1.69
N ALA A 75 -7.03 -19.24 -0.82
CA ALA A 75 -7.52 -19.52 0.52
C ALA A 75 -7.49 -18.30 1.45
N ASP A 76 -6.64 -17.30 1.16
CA ASP A 76 -6.64 -16.02 1.88
C ASP A 76 -7.78 -15.11 1.46
N LEU A 77 -8.18 -15.20 0.18
CA LEU A 77 -9.19 -14.39 -0.47
C LEU A 77 -10.60 -14.93 -0.27
N VAL A 78 -10.77 -16.25 -0.33
CA VAL A 78 -12.05 -16.96 -0.24
C VAL A 78 -11.97 -18.04 0.82
N VAL A 79 -12.64 -17.81 1.95
CA VAL A 79 -12.65 -18.73 3.09
C VAL A 79 -14.02 -19.36 3.22
N VAL A 80 -14.11 -20.66 2.91
CA VAL A 80 -15.35 -21.43 3.08
C VAL A 80 -15.35 -22.13 4.43
N ARG A 81 -16.31 -21.80 5.30
CA ARG A 81 -16.50 -22.44 6.60
C ARG A 81 -17.76 -23.29 6.60
N LYS A 82 -17.57 -24.61 6.70
CA LYS A 82 -18.66 -25.59 6.82
C LYS A 82 -18.80 -25.97 8.30
N GLY A 83 -19.77 -25.37 9.00
CA GLY A 83 -20.04 -25.60 10.43
C GLY A 83 -19.28 -24.66 11.39
N GLY A 84 -19.52 -24.85 12.70
CA GLY A 84 -18.96 -24.02 13.77
C GLY A 84 -19.64 -22.65 13.94
N VAL A 85 -18.97 -21.73 14.65
CA VAL A 85 -19.46 -20.36 14.86
C VAL A 85 -19.31 -19.56 13.55
N ASN A 86 -20.45 -19.08 13.02
CA ASN A 86 -20.59 -18.30 11.78
C ASN A 86 -20.20 -19.06 10.48
N PRO A 87 -20.98 -20.10 10.08
CA PRO A 87 -20.77 -20.82 8.83
C PRO A 87 -21.07 -19.92 7.62
N GLY A 88 -20.39 -20.19 6.50
CA GLY A 88 -20.56 -19.45 5.25
C GLY A 88 -19.28 -19.29 4.46
N THR A 89 -19.41 -18.69 3.28
CA THR A 89 -18.31 -18.25 2.43
C THR A 89 -17.96 -16.81 2.78
N TRP A 90 -16.72 -16.57 3.14
CA TRP A 90 -16.19 -15.27 3.52
C TRP A 90 -15.23 -14.78 2.46
N PHE A 91 -15.44 -13.55 2.00
CA PHE A 91 -14.60 -12.90 1.00
C PHE A 91 -13.74 -11.82 1.62
N HIS A 92 -12.50 -11.74 1.18
CA HIS A 92 -11.63 -10.58 1.38
C HIS A 92 -12.30 -9.32 0.80
N GLU A 93 -12.03 -8.14 1.37
CA GLU A 93 -12.64 -6.87 0.95
C GLU A 93 -12.62 -6.62 -0.57
N ASP A 94 -11.47 -6.84 -1.22
CA ASP A 94 -11.33 -6.71 -2.68
C ASP A 94 -12.26 -7.68 -3.45
N VAL A 95 -12.38 -8.93 -2.98
CA VAL A 95 -13.25 -9.94 -3.60
C VAL A 95 -14.72 -9.65 -3.33
N ALA A 96 -15.04 -9.22 -2.12
CA ALA A 96 -16.38 -8.84 -1.73
C ALA A 96 -16.87 -7.65 -2.57
N LEU A 97 -16.01 -6.68 -2.85
CA LEU A 97 -16.38 -5.53 -3.67
C LEU A 97 -16.69 -5.93 -5.12
N GLU A 98 -15.88 -6.80 -5.72
CA GLU A 98 -16.16 -7.31 -7.07
C GLU A 98 -17.43 -8.18 -7.11
N PHE A 99 -17.64 -9.00 -6.08
CA PHE A 99 -18.89 -9.74 -5.91
C PHE A 99 -20.09 -8.80 -5.78
N ALA A 100 -19.96 -7.72 -5.01
CA ALA A 100 -21.02 -6.73 -4.83
C ALA A 100 -21.38 -6.03 -6.15
N ARG A 101 -20.40 -5.72 -7.01
CA ARG A 101 -20.64 -5.19 -8.37
C ARG A 101 -21.47 -6.15 -9.22
N TRP A 102 -21.19 -7.44 -9.13
CA TRP A 102 -21.97 -8.46 -9.85
C TRP A 102 -23.39 -8.63 -9.30
N LEU A 103 -23.60 -8.38 -8.01
CA LEU A 103 -24.94 -8.39 -7.40
C LEU A 103 -25.77 -7.20 -7.88
N SER A 104 -25.27 -5.98 -7.70
CA SER A 104 -25.92 -4.73 -8.11
C SER A 104 -24.96 -3.53 -7.97
N PRO A 105 -24.94 -2.58 -8.92
CA PRO A 105 -24.19 -1.34 -8.77
C PRO A 105 -24.52 -0.56 -7.48
N ALA A 106 -25.81 -0.49 -7.10
CA ALA A 106 -26.23 0.21 -5.89
C ALA A 106 -25.68 -0.46 -4.61
N PHE A 107 -25.66 -1.79 -4.59
CA PHE A 107 -25.10 -2.55 -3.48
C PHE A 107 -23.58 -2.44 -3.41
N ALA A 108 -22.90 -2.38 -4.56
CA ALA A 108 -21.46 -2.17 -4.62
C ALA A 108 -21.04 -0.84 -4.00
N ILE A 109 -21.77 0.25 -4.30
CA ILE A 109 -21.54 1.57 -3.70
C ILE A 109 -21.73 1.49 -2.18
N TRP A 110 -22.86 0.94 -1.74
CA TRP A 110 -23.14 0.78 -0.31
C TRP A 110 -22.08 -0.05 0.42
N CYS A 111 -21.64 -1.16 -0.19
CA CYS A 111 -20.63 -2.05 0.38
C CYS A 111 -19.27 -1.35 0.47
N ASN A 112 -18.87 -0.59 -0.57
CA ASN A 112 -17.67 0.22 -0.57
C ASN A 112 -17.65 1.22 0.60
N ASP A 113 -18.76 1.92 0.84
CA ASP A 113 -18.87 2.88 1.94
C ASP A 113 -18.68 2.21 3.31
N ARG A 114 -19.25 1.02 3.51
CA ARG A 114 -19.11 0.28 4.78
C ARG A 114 -17.67 -0.23 4.97
N ILE A 115 -17.02 -0.72 3.91
CA ILE A 115 -15.62 -1.13 3.97
C ILE A 115 -14.73 0.07 4.32
N LYS A 116 -14.92 1.22 3.65
CA LYS A 116 -14.19 2.46 3.96
C LYS A 116 -14.40 2.91 5.39
N GLU A 117 -15.62 2.89 5.91
CA GLU A 117 -15.93 3.24 7.29
C GLU A 117 -15.11 2.39 8.27
N ILE A 118 -15.09 1.07 8.07
CA ILE A 118 -14.30 0.14 8.87
C ILE A 118 -12.80 0.47 8.78
N LEU A 119 -12.28 0.69 7.57
CA LEU A 119 -10.85 0.99 7.39
C LEU A 119 -10.45 2.32 8.05
N LEU A 120 -11.27 3.35 7.93
CA LEU A 120 -11.06 4.65 8.58
C LEU A 120 -11.09 4.53 10.11
N GLN A 121 -12.07 3.81 10.66
CA GLN A 121 -12.15 3.55 12.10
C GLN A 121 -10.88 2.85 12.62
N ARG A 122 -10.30 1.94 11.84
CA ARG A 122 -9.06 1.22 12.19
C ARG A 122 -7.80 2.07 12.11
N MET A 123 -7.80 3.15 11.32
CA MET A 123 -6.62 4.03 11.15
C MET A 123 -6.51 5.12 12.22
N GLY A 124 -7.52 5.32 13.08
CA GLY A 124 -7.48 6.23 14.22
C GLY A 124 -8.73 7.12 14.35
N ALA A 125 -9.36 7.07 15.51
CA ALA A 125 -10.67 7.65 15.85
C ALA A 125 -10.78 9.20 15.87
N GLY A 126 -9.87 9.93 15.20
CA GLY A 126 -9.90 11.40 15.15
C GLY A 126 -10.55 12.00 13.90
N ALA A 127 -10.69 11.22 12.82
CA ALA A 127 -10.98 11.77 11.49
C ALA A 127 -12.31 11.31 10.86
N ALA A 128 -12.98 10.28 11.39
CA ALA A 128 -14.08 9.62 10.66
C ALA A 128 -15.29 10.55 10.33
N PRO A 129 -15.79 11.40 11.25
CA PRO A 129 -16.88 12.32 10.90
C PRO A 129 -16.42 13.43 9.93
N GLN A 130 -15.22 13.97 10.16
CA GLN A 130 -14.66 15.09 9.39
C GLN A 130 -14.29 14.68 7.96
N VAL A 131 -13.75 13.47 7.77
CA VAL A 131 -13.41 12.91 6.46
C VAL A 131 -14.68 12.54 5.68
N LEU A 132 -15.72 12.04 6.35
CA LEU A 132 -16.99 11.72 5.69
C LEU A 132 -17.75 13.00 5.27
N GLU A 133 -17.73 14.04 6.09
CA GLU A 133 -18.28 15.36 5.75
C GLU A 133 -17.45 16.06 4.66
N ALA A 134 -16.12 16.02 4.76
CA ALA A 134 -15.22 16.53 3.73
C ALA A 134 -15.39 15.80 2.38
N GLN A 135 -15.69 14.49 2.40
CA GLN A 135 -15.94 13.72 1.19
C GLN A 135 -17.32 14.01 0.59
N ARG A 136 -18.35 14.26 1.40
CA ARG A 136 -19.66 14.74 0.90
C ARG A 136 -19.55 16.10 0.22
N SER A 137 -18.62 16.95 0.64
CA SER A 137 -18.29 18.19 -0.08
C SER A 137 -17.48 17.99 -1.36
N ILE A 138 -16.81 16.83 -1.57
CA ILE A 138 -16.12 16.48 -2.83
C ILE A 138 -17.11 15.97 -3.89
N ASP A 139 -18.21 15.32 -3.49
CA ASP A 139 -19.27 14.89 -4.43
C ASP A 139 -20.15 16.06 -4.91
N CYS A 140 -19.96 17.26 -4.35
CA CYS A 140 -20.42 18.51 -4.96
C CYS A 140 -19.35 18.95 -5.97
N PRO A 141 -19.66 19.22 -7.25
CA PRO A 141 -18.65 19.63 -8.22
C PRO A 141 -17.93 20.89 -7.70
N PRO A 142 -16.63 20.81 -7.39
CA PRO A 142 -15.92 21.94 -6.78
C PRO A 142 -15.93 23.13 -7.75
N ASP A 143 -16.19 24.34 -7.23
CA ASP A 143 -16.07 25.57 -8.01
C ASP A 143 -14.70 25.57 -8.71
N SER A 144 -14.73 25.89 -10.00
CA SER A 144 -13.60 26.06 -10.92
C SER A 144 -12.33 26.67 -10.28
N LYS A 145 -12.48 27.61 -9.34
CA LYS A 145 -11.37 28.29 -8.64
C LYS A 145 -10.63 27.39 -7.64
N GLU A 146 -11.34 26.53 -6.92
CA GLU A 146 -10.70 25.60 -5.97
C GLU A 146 -9.96 24.50 -6.73
N VAL A 147 -10.54 23.97 -7.81
CA VAL A 147 -9.88 22.99 -8.68
C VAL A 147 -8.58 23.56 -9.27
N ALA A 148 -8.58 24.83 -9.68
CA ALA A 148 -7.39 25.49 -10.19
C ALA A 148 -6.28 25.59 -9.13
N LYS A 149 -6.64 25.91 -7.89
CA LYS A 149 -5.69 25.96 -6.76
C LYS A 149 -5.09 24.59 -6.47
N TRP A 150 -5.91 23.54 -6.42
CA TRP A 150 -5.46 22.16 -6.22
C TRP A 150 -4.54 21.68 -7.34
N LYS A 151 -4.87 21.99 -8.60
CA LYS A 151 -4.02 21.67 -9.77
C LYS A 151 -2.66 22.35 -9.69
N SER A 152 -2.63 23.63 -9.29
CA SER A 152 -1.38 24.37 -9.12
C SER A 152 -0.50 23.71 -8.07
N CYS A 153 -1.02 23.52 -6.85
CA CYS A 153 -0.24 22.93 -5.75
C CYS A 153 0.23 21.51 -6.05
N PHE A 154 -0.57 20.71 -6.78
CA PHE A 154 -0.16 19.38 -7.22
C PHE A 154 0.97 19.43 -8.24
N ASN A 155 0.90 20.32 -9.24
CA ASN A 155 1.95 20.47 -10.23
C ASN A 155 3.26 20.94 -9.59
N ASP A 156 3.20 21.90 -8.66
CA ASP A 156 4.37 22.37 -7.91
C ASP A 156 5.03 21.22 -7.14
N ALA A 157 4.23 20.38 -6.46
CA ALA A 157 4.74 19.21 -5.76
C ALA A 157 5.36 18.19 -6.72
N MET A 158 4.75 17.96 -7.88
CA MET A 158 5.27 17.04 -8.89
C MET A 158 6.58 17.53 -9.51
N ASP A 159 6.78 18.84 -9.67
CA ASP A 159 8.02 19.39 -10.19
C ASP A 159 9.17 19.29 -9.19
N VAL A 160 8.89 19.43 -7.89
CA VAL A 160 9.88 19.11 -6.84
C VAL A 160 10.31 17.65 -6.95
N VAL A 161 9.38 16.70 -7.05
CA VAL A 161 9.69 15.26 -7.20
C VAL A 161 10.54 14.99 -8.44
N LYS A 162 10.23 15.62 -9.58
CA LYS A 162 11.05 15.49 -10.80
C LYS A 162 12.47 16.02 -10.60
N SER A 163 12.62 17.21 -10.01
CA SER A 163 13.94 17.82 -9.77
C SER A 163 14.82 16.97 -8.85
N MET A 164 14.22 16.31 -7.86
CA MET A 164 14.91 15.36 -6.99
C MET A 164 15.36 14.13 -7.77
N ASN A 165 14.50 13.56 -8.62
CA ASN A 165 14.83 12.42 -9.44
C ASN A 165 15.98 12.73 -10.42
N GLU A 166 15.98 13.92 -11.03
CA GLU A 166 17.08 14.38 -11.88
C GLU A 166 18.39 14.56 -11.10
N SER A 167 18.32 15.13 -9.90
CA SER A 167 19.50 15.31 -9.03
C SER A 167 20.09 13.97 -8.60
N ASN A 168 19.25 13.00 -8.25
CA ASN A 168 19.66 11.64 -7.92
C ASN A 168 20.32 10.94 -9.13
N ASN A 169 19.76 11.09 -10.32
CA ASN A 169 20.33 10.52 -11.54
C ASN A 169 21.70 11.13 -11.89
N LYS A 170 21.87 12.45 -11.76
CA LYS A 170 23.18 13.11 -11.93
C LYS A 170 24.19 12.58 -10.93
N MET A 171 23.78 12.41 -9.68
CA MET A 171 24.66 11.89 -8.64
C MET A 171 25.10 10.44 -8.91
N LEU A 172 24.18 9.57 -9.34
CA LEU A 172 24.51 8.20 -9.76
C LEU A 172 25.54 8.17 -10.90
N GLN A 173 25.43 9.09 -11.86
CA GLN A 173 26.41 9.23 -12.94
C GLN A 173 27.78 9.67 -12.41
N THR A 174 27.83 10.63 -11.48
CA THR A 174 29.07 11.08 -10.84
C THR A 174 29.72 9.94 -10.03
N MET A 175 28.93 9.16 -9.29
CA MET A 175 29.43 8.00 -8.55
C MET A 175 30.01 6.94 -9.48
N ALA A 176 29.34 6.63 -10.60
CA ALA A 176 29.84 5.68 -11.59
C ALA A 176 31.17 6.15 -12.21
N TYR A 177 31.31 7.44 -12.50
CA TYR A 177 32.56 8.03 -12.99
C TYR A 177 33.70 7.88 -11.97
N HIS A 178 33.48 8.23 -10.70
CA HIS A 178 34.49 8.07 -9.66
C HIS A 178 34.85 6.59 -9.42
N GLN A 179 33.86 5.69 -9.44
CA GLN A 179 34.09 4.26 -9.30
C GLN A 179 34.97 3.71 -10.44
N SER A 180 34.73 4.13 -11.69
CA SER A 180 35.56 3.74 -12.83
C SER A 180 36.99 4.25 -12.71
N THR A 181 37.16 5.49 -12.24
CA THR A 181 38.48 6.12 -12.03
C THR A 181 39.26 5.43 -10.92
N LEU A 182 38.60 5.09 -9.80
CA LEU A 182 39.21 4.33 -8.71
C LEU A 182 39.58 2.91 -9.16
N THR A 183 38.72 2.25 -9.93
CA THR A 183 38.98 0.89 -10.45
C THR A 183 40.23 0.90 -11.35
N ASN A 184 40.34 1.86 -12.26
CA ASN A 184 41.52 2.04 -13.10
C ASN A 184 42.78 2.38 -12.30
N PHE A 185 42.65 3.19 -11.25
CA PHE A 185 43.76 3.52 -10.35
C PHE A 185 44.26 2.27 -9.59
N VAL A 186 43.35 1.51 -8.98
CA VAL A 186 43.67 0.25 -8.28
C VAL A 186 44.34 -0.73 -9.24
N HIS A 187 43.84 -0.85 -10.47
CA HIS A 187 44.40 -1.75 -11.48
C HIS A 187 45.83 -1.36 -11.91
N ASN A 188 46.14 -0.07 -11.97
CA ASN A 188 47.45 0.42 -12.46
C ASN A 188 48.52 0.58 -11.36
N TYR A 189 48.14 0.63 -10.07
CA TYR A 189 49.07 0.97 -8.98
C TYR A 189 49.12 -0.05 -7.83
N VAL A 190 48.33 -1.13 -7.86
CA VAL A 190 48.47 -2.25 -6.92
C VAL A 190 49.30 -3.35 -7.57
N TYR A 191 50.56 -3.51 -7.13
CA TYR A 191 51.41 -4.64 -7.53
C TYR A 191 50.80 -5.97 -7.06
N PRO A 192 51.11 -7.11 -7.72
CA PRO A 192 50.64 -8.43 -7.32
C PRO A 192 51.02 -8.87 -5.88
N ASP A 193 51.94 -8.16 -5.19
CA ASP A 193 52.33 -8.41 -3.79
C ASP A 193 51.65 -7.44 -2.77
N ASN A 194 50.58 -6.74 -3.15
CA ASN A 194 49.71 -5.96 -2.24
C ASN A 194 50.36 -4.83 -1.41
N ARG A 195 51.54 -4.33 -1.79
CA ARG A 195 52.22 -3.22 -1.10
C ARG A 195 51.89 -1.87 -1.76
N MET A 196 51.19 -0.97 -1.05
CA MET A 196 50.98 0.41 -1.49
C MET A 196 52.21 1.27 -1.19
N THR A 197 52.97 1.68 -2.21
CA THR A 197 53.98 2.73 -2.07
C THR A 197 53.31 4.09 -2.18
N ARG A 198 52.87 4.64 -1.03
CA ARG A 198 52.36 6.01 -0.81
C ARG A 198 51.16 6.42 -1.71
N VAL A 199 50.00 6.62 -1.09
CA VAL A 199 48.78 7.11 -1.77
C VAL A 199 49.12 8.44 -2.48
N PRO A 200 49.04 8.51 -3.82
CA PRO A 200 49.23 9.75 -4.56
C PRO A 200 48.17 10.77 -4.12
N GLU A 201 48.57 12.02 -3.97
CA GLU A 201 47.73 13.13 -3.48
C GLU A 201 46.37 13.22 -4.21
N GLN A 202 46.35 12.87 -5.51
CA GLN A 202 45.14 12.80 -6.33
C GLN A 202 44.11 11.79 -5.81
N ALA A 203 44.53 10.61 -5.35
CA ALA A 203 43.64 9.59 -4.79
C ALA A 203 43.12 9.98 -3.40
N PHE A 204 43.94 10.66 -2.59
CA PHE A 204 43.52 11.22 -1.32
C PHE A 204 42.46 12.32 -1.50
N ASN A 205 42.70 13.24 -2.44
CA ASN A 205 41.75 14.32 -2.76
C ASN A 205 40.41 13.77 -3.28
N LEU A 206 40.44 12.67 -4.05
CA LEU A 206 39.23 12.00 -4.52
C LEU A 206 38.42 11.35 -3.39
N ILE A 207 39.09 10.74 -2.41
CA ILE A 207 38.43 10.13 -1.25
C ILE A 207 37.81 11.22 -0.36
N MET A 208 38.51 12.33 -0.16
CA MET A 208 38.01 13.47 0.61
C MET A 208 36.80 14.13 -0.05
N SER A 209 36.81 14.33 -1.36
CA SER A 209 35.67 14.91 -2.08
C SER A 209 34.42 14.01 -2.05
N LEU A 210 34.60 12.69 -2.15
CA LEU A 210 33.50 11.73 -1.97
C LEU A 210 32.90 11.80 -0.56
N GLY A 211 33.73 11.99 0.47
CA GLY A 211 33.27 12.17 1.85
C GLY A 211 32.44 13.45 2.06
N GLU A 212 32.77 14.53 1.36
CA GLU A 212 32.00 15.78 1.40
C GLU A 212 30.64 15.64 0.72
N ILE A 213 30.59 14.95 -0.42
CA ILE A 213 29.34 14.68 -1.14
C ILE A 213 28.38 13.86 -0.27
N ILE A 214 28.87 12.83 0.42
CA ILE A 214 28.04 12.00 1.33
C ILE A 214 27.49 12.84 2.50
N LYS A 215 28.29 13.75 3.06
CA LYS A 215 27.83 14.66 4.12
C LYS A 215 26.72 15.61 3.65
N GLN A 216 26.84 16.18 2.43
CA GLN A 216 25.80 17.05 1.87
C GLN A 216 24.48 16.31 1.63
N GLN A 217 24.54 15.03 1.26
CA GLN A 217 23.33 14.21 1.09
C GLN A 217 22.62 13.94 2.41
N GLN A 218 23.36 13.62 3.48
CA GLN A 218 22.78 13.40 4.79
C GLN A 218 22.07 14.67 5.31
N GLN A 219 22.69 15.84 5.10
CA GLN A 219 22.10 17.12 5.49
C GLN A 219 20.80 17.43 4.73
N THR A 220 20.80 17.19 3.41
CA THR A 220 19.59 17.39 2.58
C THR A 220 18.47 16.43 2.99
N PHE A 221 18.79 15.17 3.31
CA PHE A 221 17.81 14.19 3.79
C PHE A 221 17.24 14.58 5.17
N ASP A 222 18.10 14.99 6.10
CA ASP A 222 17.70 15.39 7.45
C ASP A 222 16.82 16.65 7.43
N PHE A 223 17.08 17.60 6.52
CA PHE A 223 16.25 18.79 6.31
C PHE A 223 14.84 18.43 5.83
N ILE A 224 14.74 17.50 4.89
CA ILE A 224 13.45 17.01 4.35
C ILE A 224 12.66 16.27 5.43
N MET A 225 13.30 15.38 6.19
CA MET A 225 12.65 14.63 7.27
C MET A 225 12.19 15.52 8.43
N LYS A 226 12.79 16.70 8.61
CA LYS A 226 12.36 17.72 9.59
C LYS A 226 11.24 18.63 9.08
N GLY A 227 10.73 18.43 7.87
CA GLY A 227 9.58 19.15 7.34
C GLY A 227 9.85 20.60 6.96
N GLY A 228 11.09 20.96 6.62
CA GLY A 228 11.43 22.25 6.01
C GLY A 228 11.12 23.49 6.86
N LYS A 229 11.20 23.40 8.19
CA LYS A 229 11.14 24.57 9.08
C LYS A 229 12.55 24.97 9.50
N GLU A 230 13.07 26.02 8.87
CA GLU A 230 14.01 26.96 9.51
C GLU A 230 13.21 28.03 10.27
#